data_AF-A0A969KIN9-F1
#
_entry.id   AF-A0A969KIN9-F1
#
_cell.length_a   1.000
_cell.length_b   1.000
_cell.length_c   1.000
_cell.angle_alpha   90.00
_cell.angle_beta   90.00
_cell.angle_gamma   90.00
#
_symmetry.space_group_name_H-M   'P 1'
#
loop_
_entity.id
_entity.type
_entity.pdbx_description
1 polymer ?
#
loop_
_entity_poly.entity_id
_entity_poly.type
_entity_poly.pdbx_seq_one_letter_code
_entity_poly.pdbx_strand_id
1 'polypeptide(L)'
;MKVGEVSGVVPEALRFAFDVVTADTIAAGSTLEIQRIPIHCQCSDCGREFTPEDPAIYECPHCHSFRGQVLTGKEIELTSLEVA
;
A
#
# COMPACT_ATOMS: atom_id res chain seq x y z
N MET A 1 -3.65 -9.35 -3.55
CA MET A 1 -3.80 -8.36 -2.46
C MET A 1 -3.06 -7.09 -2.82
N LYS A 2 -3.59 -5.92 -2.47
CA LYS A 2 -2.89 -4.63 -2.59
C LYS A 2 -2.41 -4.17 -1.23
N VAL A 3 -1.16 -3.71 -1.18
CA VAL A 3 -0.52 -3.14 0.02
C VAL A 3 0.08 -1.80 -0.35
N GLY A 4 -0.40 -0.74 0.29
CA GLY A 4 0.07 0.61 0.12
C GLY A 4 1.42 0.85 0.77
N GLU A 5 2.25 1.66 0.13
CA GLU A 5 3.61 2.01 0.57
C GLU A 5 3.66 2.62 1.97
N VAL A 6 2.65 3.41 2.35
CA VAL A 6 2.51 4.05 3.67
C VAL A 6 1.41 3.41 4.53
N SER A 7 0.99 2.18 4.20
CA SER A 7 0.00 1.43 4.98
C SER A 7 0.52 0.95 6.35
N GLY A 8 1.84 0.99 6.56
CA GLY A 8 2.49 0.45 7.76
C GLY A 8 2.67 -1.08 7.75
N VAL A 9 2.24 -1.76 6.67
CA VAL A 9 2.44 -3.20 6.50
C VAL A 9 3.85 -3.48 5.99
N VAL A 10 4.54 -4.43 6.63
CA VAL A 10 5.79 -5.02 6.12
C VAL A 10 5.42 -6.27 5.31
N PRO A 11 5.54 -6.25 3.96
CA PRO A 11 5.03 -7.35 3.12
C PRO A 11 5.65 -8.71 3.43
N GLU A 12 6.91 -8.74 3.84
CA GLU A 12 7.64 -9.95 4.19
C GLU A 12 7.09 -10.57 5.48
N ALA A 13 6.76 -9.73 6.47
CA ALA A 13 6.11 -10.19 7.70
C ALA A 13 4.69 -10.70 7.44
N LEU A 14 3.96 -10.05 6.54
CA LEU A 14 2.62 -10.49 6.13
C LEU A 14 2.65 -11.85 5.41
N ARG A 15 3.62 -12.05 4.50
CA ARG A 15 3.83 -13.34 3.81
C ARG A 15 4.14 -14.44 4.82
N PHE A 16 5.06 -14.19 5.74
CA PHE A 16 5.39 -15.14 6.80
C PHE A 16 4.15 -15.50 7.65
N ALA A 17 3.39 -14.50 8.09
CA ALA A 17 2.18 -14.74 8.86
C ALA A 17 1.16 -15.57 8.07
N PHE A 18 1.00 -15.29 6.77
CA PHE A 18 0.12 -16.05 5.87
C PHE A 18 0.53 -17.52 5.78
N ASP A 19 1.82 -17.81 5.58
CA ASP A 19 2.33 -19.19 5.51
C ASP A 19 2.06 -19.95 6.82
N VAL A 20 2.25 -19.30 7.97
CA VAL A 20 2.00 -19.90 9.29
C VAL A 20 0.52 -20.21 9.51
N VAL A 21 -0.38 -19.27 9.19
CA VAL A 21 -1.82 -19.47 9.46
C VAL A 21 -2.49 -20.42 8.47
N THR A 22 -1.87 -20.68 7.31
CA THR A 22 -2.45 -21.56 6.27
C THR A 22 -1.99 -23.02 6.37
N ALA A 23 -0.87 -23.30 7.04
CA ALA A 23 -0.19 -24.61 7.05
C ALA A 23 -1.11 -25.82 7.36
N ASP A 24 -2.03 -25.69 8.32
CA ASP A 24 -2.92 -26.77 8.76
C ASP A 24 -4.40 -26.52 8.35
N THR A 25 -4.60 -25.87 7.21
CA THR A 25 -5.95 -25.51 6.72
C THR A 25 -6.18 -26.03 5.29
N ILE A 26 -7.40 -25.85 4.79
CA ILE A 26 -7.71 -26.10 3.36
C ILE A 26 -6.90 -25.22 2.40
N ALA A 27 -6.30 -24.14 2.90
CA ALA A 27 -5.46 -23.21 2.13
C ALA A 27 -3.97 -23.56 2.19
N ALA A 28 -3.59 -24.71 2.76
CA ALA A 28 -2.21 -25.16 2.79
C ALA A 28 -1.64 -25.23 1.36
N GLY A 29 -0.47 -24.63 1.15
CA GLY A 29 0.18 -24.55 -0.17
C GLY A 29 -0.40 -23.49 -1.13
N SER A 30 -1.37 -22.69 -0.68
CA SER A 30 -1.82 -21.52 -1.45
C SER A 30 -0.76 -20.42 -1.49
N THR A 31 -0.87 -19.54 -2.48
CA THR A 31 0.07 -18.43 -2.69
C THR A 31 -0.58 -17.09 -2.37
N LEU A 32 0.10 -16.26 -1.56
CA LEU A 32 -0.27 -14.86 -1.37
C LEU A 32 0.46 -13.96 -2.36
N GLU A 33 -0.26 -13.36 -3.30
CA GLU A 33 0.30 -12.34 -4.20
C GLU A 33 0.04 -10.93 -3.66
N ILE A 34 1.13 -10.16 -3.50
CA ILE A 34 1.10 -8.79 -2.99
C ILE A 34 1.52 -7.82 -4.10
N GLN A 35 0.60 -6.97 -4.50
CA GLN A 35 0.84 -5.80 -5.34
C GLN A 35 1.13 -4.60 -4.44
N ARG A 36 2.31 -3.98 -4.57
CA ARG A 36 2.64 -2.74 -3.87
C ARG A 36 2.01 -1.55 -4.59
N ILE A 37 1.36 -0.67 -3.83
CA ILE A 37 0.73 0.55 -4.35
C ILE A 37 1.55 1.75 -3.90
N PRO A 38 2.10 2.55 -4.84
CA PRO A 38 2.91 3.72 -4.49
C PRO A 38 2.05 4.81 -3.86
N ILE A 39 2.70 5.67 -3.08
CA ILE A 39 2.06 6.88 -2.58
C ILE A 39 1.83 7.90 -3.69
N HIS A 40 0.58 8.37 -3.80
CA HIS A 40 0.23 9.55 -4.57
C HIS A 40 -0.58 10.50 -3.70
N CYS A 41 -0.34 11.79 -3.84
CA CYS A 41 -0.96 12.84 -3.08
C CYS A 41 -1.60 13.89 -4.00
N GLN A 42 -2.58 14.61 -3.49
CA GLN A 42 -3.09 15.85 -4.08
C GLN A 42 -2.80 17.01 -3.12
N CYS A 43 -2.25 18.11 -3.64
CA CYS A 43 -2.02 19.30 -2.84
C CYS A 43 -3.33 20.05 -2.59
N SER A 44 -3.69 20.29 -1.33
CA SER A 44 -4.90 21.06 -1.00
C SER A 44 -4.83 22.53 -1.40
N ASP A 45 -3.63 23.09 -1.60
CA ASP A 45 -3.48 24.52 -1.91
C ASP A 45 -3.44 24.80 -3.42
N CYS A 46 -2.78 23.96 -4.23
CA CYS A 46 -2.70 24.14 -5.68
C CYS A 46 -3.50 23.13 -6.51
N GLY A 47 -4.10 22.11 -5.88
CA GLY A 47 -4.93 21.10 -6.51
C GLY A 47 -4.19 20.05 -7.35
N ARG A 48 -2.87 20.18 -7.53
CA ARG A 48 -2.07 19.26 -8.35
C ARG A 48 -1.78 17.97 -7.62
N GLU A 49 -1.80 16.88 -8.36
CA GLU A 49 -1.33 15.58 -7.90
C GLU A 49 0.18 15.48 -8.01
N PHE A 50 0.79 14.78 -7.05
CA PHE A 50 2.24 14.58 -7.00
C PHE A 50 2.58 13.30 -6.22
N THR A 51 3.77 12.78 -6.49
CA THR A 51 4.40 11.74 -5.68
C THR A 51 5.42 12.42 -4.76
N PRO A 52 5.34 12.23 -3.43
CA PRO A 52 6.36 12.74 -2.51
C PRO A 52 7.76 12.17 -2.81
N GLU A 53 8.80 12.99 -2.71
CA GLU A 53 10.19 12.52 -2.80
C GLU A 53 10.59 11.69 -1.58
N ASP A 54 10.07 12.07 -0.40
CA ASP A 54 10.17 11.32 0.85
C ASP A 54 8.77 10.91 1.32
N PRO A 55 8.47 9.61 1.50
CA PRO A 55 7.17 9.13 2.00
C PRO A 55 6.79 9.64 3.40
N ALA A 56 7.73 10.22 4.15
CA ALA A 56 7.47 10.88 5.44
C ALA A 56 7.13 12.37 5.30
N ILE A 57 7.35 12.99 4.14
CA ILE A 57 7.20 14.43 3.91
C ILE A 57 6.31 14.70 2.69
N TYR A 58 5.09 15.16 2.93
CA TYR A 58 4.11 15.45 1.86
C TYR A 58 4.21 16.88 1.32
N GLU A 59 5.43 17.31 0.99
CA GLU A 59 5.67 18.60 0.36
C GLU A 59 5.30 18.54 -1.13
N CYS A 60 4.45 19.48 -1.58
CA CYS A 60 4.11 19.61 -2.98
C CYS A 60 5.27 20.24 -3.77
N PRO A 61 5.80 19.58 -4.81
CA PRO A 61 6.95 20.10 -5.58
C PRO A 61 6.60 21.32 -6.45
N HIS A 62 5.32 21.69 -6.54
CA HIS A 62 4.86 22.80 -7.38
C HIS A 62 4.65 24.10 -6.63
N CYS A 63 4.26 24.04 -5.35
CA CYS A 63 3.97 25.22 -4.54
C CYS A 63 4.61 25.17 -3.15
N HIS A 64 5.37 24.13 -2.82
CA HIS A 64 6.06 23.94 -1.53
C HIS A 64 5.14 23.90 -0.30
N SER A 65 3.85 23.65 -0.50
CA SER A 65 2.92 23.41 0.59
C SER A 65 3.06 22.00 1.13
N PHE A 66 3.04 21.84 2.45
CA PHE A 66 3.03 20.55 3.15
C PHE A 66 1.62 19.97 3.33
N ARG A 67 0.62 20.56 2.68
CA ARG A 67 -0.79 20.13 2.76
C ARG A 67 -1.13 19.12 1.66
N GLY A 68 -0.29 18.10 1.53
CA GLY A 68 -0.55 16.96 0.64
C GLY A 68 -1.57 16.00 1.26
N GLN A 69 -2.68 15.76 0.58
CA GLN A 69 -3.64 14.72 0.92
C GLN A 69 -3.30 13.44 0.17
N VAL A 70 -3.07 12.34 0.88
CA VAL A 70 -2.79 11.03 0.28
C VAL A 70 -4.04 10.49 -0.43
N LEU A 71 -3.91 10.21 -1.73
CA LEU A 71 -4.91 9.58 -2.59
C LEU A 71 -4.75 8.06 -2.66
N THR A 72 -3.52 7.58 -2.78
CA THR A 72 -3.16 6.15 -2.83
C THR A 72 -1.94 5.86 -1.98
N GLY A 73 -1.67 4.59 -1.70
CA GLY A 73 -0.53 4.14 -0.89
C GLY A 73 -0.90 3.80 0.54
N LYS A 74 -2.19 3.77 0.88
CA LYS A 74 -2.72 3.37 2.20
C LYS A 74 -3.46 2.02 2.19
N GLU A 75 -3.45 1.33 1.06
CA GLU A 75 -4.25 0.14 0.81
C GLU A 75 -3.80 -1.03 1.70
N ILE A 76 -4.75 -1.77 2.25
CA ILE A 76 -4.56 -3.10 2.82
C ILE A 76 -5.79 -3.90 2.40
N GLU A 77 -5.80 -4.37 1.16
CA GLU A 77 -7.04 -4.81 0.50
C GLU A 77 -6.87 -6.14 -0.23
N LEU A 78 -7.77 -7.09 0.05
CA LEU A 78 -7.89 -8.32 -0.74
C LEU A 78 -8.63 -8.00 -2.05
N THR A 79 -7.94 -8.16 -3.18
CA THR A 79 -8.46 -7.76 -4.50
C THR A 79 -8.98 -8.91 -5.35
N SER A 80 -8.48 -10.11 -5.12
CA SER A 80 -8.87 -11.32 -5.84
C SER A 80 -8.64 -12.52 -4.93
N LEU A 81 -9.46 -13.55 -5.12
CA LEU A 81 -9.32 -14.86 -4.51
C LEU A 81 -9.72 -15.88 -5.58
N GLU A 82 -8.83 -16.82 -5.87
CA GLU A 82 -9.07 -17.92 -6.80
C GLU A 82 -9.14 -19.23 -6.03
N VAL A 83 -10.13 -20.06 -6.34
CA VAL A 83 -10.35 -21.37 -5.73
C VAL A 83 -10.48 -22.38 -6.85
N ALA A 84 -9.67 -23.43 -6.81
CA ALA A 84 -9.67 -24.53 -7.77
C ALA A 84 -10.65 -25.64 -7.39
#